data_AF-B9L864-F1
#
_entry.id   AF-B9L864-F1
#
_cell.length_a   1.000
_cell.length_b   1.000
_cell.length_c   1.000
_cell.angle_alpha   90.00
_cell.angle_beta   90.00
_cell.angle_gamma   90.00
#
_symmetry.space_group_name_H-M   'P 1'
#
loop_
_entity.id
_entity.type
_entity.pdbx_description
1 polymer ?
#
loop_
_entity_poly.entity_id
_entity_poly.type
_entity_poly.pdbx_seq_one_letter_code
_entity_poly.pdbx_strand_id
1 'polypeptide(L)'
;MKHSKAFKEYFYEVKQIVDYVDPVKIGYISEDEYDNESYAIAHKTYNKKLSKSQISEIVKEVFVYFFSEDYISDEESEKIGEEIYKILTF
;
A
#
# COMPACT_ATOMS: atom_id res chain seq x y z
N MET A 1 -0.09 -16.67 21.68
CA MET A 1 1.07 -16.10 20.97
C MET A 1 0.59 -15.87 19.53
N LYS A 2 0.25 -14.62 19.14
CA LYS A 2 -0.13 -14.36 17.74
C LYS A 2 1.13 -14.64 16.90
N HIS A 3 1.08 -15.59 15.98
CA HIS A 3 2.17 -15.78 15.03
C HIS A 3 2.37 -14.46 14.28
N SER A 4 3.56 -13.87 14.31
CA SER A 4 3.81 -12.67 13.50
C SER A 4 3.73 -13.10 12.04
N LYS A 5 2.79 -12.52 11.30
CA LYS A 5 2.68 -12.67 9.85
C LYS A 5 4.04 -12.49 9.20
N ALA A 6 4.42 -13.35 8.25
CA ALA A 6 5.69 -13.16 7.56
C ALA A 6 5.64 -11.90 6.69
N PHE A 7 6.75 -11.16 6.57
CA PHE A 7 6.83 -9.98 5.71
C PHE A 7 6.39 -10.28 4.27
N LYS A 8 6.77 -11.45 3.74
CA LYS A 8 6.39 -11.89 2.38
C LYS A 8 4.87 -11.98 2.21
N GLU A 9 4.16 -12.51 3.20
CA GLU A 9 2.69 -12.61 3.17
C GLU A 9 2.04 -11.22 3.26
N TYR A 10 2.59 -10.36 4.13
CA TYR A 10 2.15 -8.97 4.25
C TYR A 10 2.31 -8.18 2.95
N PHE A 11 3.47 -8.32 2.30
CA PHE A 11 3.75 -7.69 1.02
C PHE A 11 2.71 -8.07 -0.04
N TYR A 12 2.36 -9.35 -0.17
CA TYR A 12 1.38 -9.78 -1.16
C TYR A 12 -0.03 -9.21 -0.91
N GLU A 13 -0.43 -9.05 0.35
CA GLU A 13 -1.71 -8.41 0.66
C GLU A 13 -1.71 -6.92 0.34
N VAL A 14 -0.61 -6.22 0.66
CA VAL A 14 -0.44 -4.82 0.28
C VAL A 14 -0.52 -4.68 -1.24
N LYS A 15 0.17 -5.55 -1.98
CA LYS A 15 0.11 -5.57 -3.45
C LYS A 15 -1.30 -5.81 -3.97
N GLN A 16 -2.02 -6.79 -3.44
CA GLN A 16 -3.42 -7.05 -3.84
C GLN A 16 -4.34 -5.84 -3.62
N ILE A 17 -4.14 -5.09 -2.53
CA ILE A 17 -4.89 -3.86 -2.26
C ILE A 17 -4.55 -2.80 -3.33
N VAL A 18 -3.26 -2.59 -3.60
CA VAL A 18 -2.79 -1.60 -4.57
C VAL A 18 -3.27 -1.93 -5.99
N ASP A 19 -3.11 -3.19 -6.42
CA ASP A 19 -3.57 -3.68 -7.72
C ASP A 19 -5.09 -3.54 -7.88
N TYR A 20 -5.87 -3.78 -6.81
CA TYR A 20 -7.32 -3.63 -6.85
C TYR A 20 -7.77 -2.17 -6.94
N VAL A 21 -7.06 -1.26 -6.28
CA VAL A 21 -7.36 0.17 -6.35
C VAL A 21 -6.91 0.76 -7.68
N ASP A 22 -5.79 0.28 -8.23
CA ASP A 22 -5.17 0.75 -9.48
C ASP A 22 -5.06 2.28 -9.52
N PRO A 23 -4.30 2.88 -8.58
CA PRO A 23 -4.32 4.33 -8.35
C PRO A 23 -3.84 5.14 -9.56
N VAL A 24 -2.95 4.60 -10.40
CA VAL A 24 -2.48 5.30 -11.61
C VAL A 24 -3.19 4.84 -12.88
N LYS A 25 -4.23 3.99 -12.75
CA LYS A 25 -5.09 3.52 -13.85
C LYS A 25 -4.30 2.93 -14.99
N ILE A 26 -3.39 2.02 -14.68
CA ILE A 26 -2.53 1.42 -15.70
C ILE A 26 -3.44 0.55 -16.58
N GLY A 27 -3.75 1.04 -17.77
CA GLY A 27 -4.73 0.42 -18.68
C GLY A 27 -4.35 -0.98 -19.19
N TYR A 28 -3.24 -1.57 -18.72
CA TYR A 28 -2.79 -2.90 -19.11
C TYR A 28 -2.03 -3.62 -17.98
N ILE A 29 -2.76 -4.22 -17.04
CA ILE A 29 -2.22 -4.93 -15.87
C ILE A 29 -1.23 -6.03 -16.29
N SER A 30 0.07 -5.75 -16.25
CA SER A 30 1.10 -6.80 -16.22
C SER A 30 1.24 -7.35 -14.79
N GLU A 31 1.63 -8.63 -14.64
CA GLU A 31 1.70 -9.29 -13.32
C GLU A 31 2.62 -8.56 -12.31
N ASP A 32 3.62 -7.82 -12.80
CA ASP A 32 4.65 -7.15 -12.01
C ASP A 32 4.31 -5.68 -11.68
N GLU A 33 3.08 -5.23 -11.97
CA GLU A 33 2.68 -3.85 -11.67
C GLU A 33 2.69 -3.55 -10.18
N TYR A 34 3.08 -2.32 -9.85
CA TYR A 34 3.14 -1.78 -8.50
C TYR A 34 4.03 -2.55 -7.51
N ASP A 35 4.91 -3.45 -7.97
CA ASP A 35 5.77 -4.26 -7.08
C ASP A 35 6.66 -3.38 -6.20
N ASN A 36 7.27 -2.35 -6.78
CA ASN A 36 8.19 -1.46 -6.07
C ASN A 36 7.45 -0.58 -5.06
N GLU A 37 6.30 -0.05 -5.44
CA GLU A 37 5.41 0.79 -4.64
C GLU A 37 4.86 -0.02 -3.47
N SER A 38 4.32 -1.21 -3.76
CA SER A 38 3.78 -2.14 -2.77
C SER A 38 4.86 -2.60 -1.80
N TYR A 39 6.06 -2.89 -2.29
CA TYR A 39 7.20 -3.24 -1.45
C TYR A 39 7.60 -2.07 -0.54
N ALA A 40 7.67 -0.84 -1.07
CA ALA A 40 8.00 0.35 -0.31
C ALA A 40 6.96 0.63 0.79
N ILE A 41 5.66 0.55 0.46
CA ILE A 41 4.56 0.69 1.42
C ILE A 41 4.66 -0.40 2.48
N ALA A 42 4.81 -1.66 2.08
CA ALA A 42 4.91 -2.79 3.01
C ALA A 42 6.10 -2.62 3.97
N HIS A 43 7.28 -2.27 3.46
CA HIS A 43 8.47 -2.04 4.27
C HIS A 43 8.30 -0.86 5.24
N LYS A 44 7.62 0.22 4.80
CA LYS A 44 7.37 1.39 5.64
C LYS A 44 6.32 1.15 6.73
N THR A 45 5.45 0.16 6.60
CA THR A 45 4.29 -0.06 7.50
C THR A 45 4.39 -1.32 8.36
N TYR A 46 5.09 -2.36 7.89
CA TYR A 46 5.19 -3.66 8.55
C TYR A 46 5.70 -3.56 10.00
N ASN A 47 4.99 -4.20 10.94
CA ASN A 47 5.26 -4.20 12.38
C ASN A 47 5.37 -2.82 13.05
N LYS A 48 4.85 -1.76 12.43
CA LYS A 48 4.79 -0.43 13.02
C LYS A 48 3.42 -0.14 13.60
N LYS A 49 3.39 0.57 14.72
CA LYS A 49 2.15 1.10 15.31
C LYS A 49 1.83 2.43 14.65
N LEU A 50 1.16 2.37 13.51
CA LEU A 50 0.75 3.53 12.74
C LEU A 50 -0.77 3.72 12.83
N SER A 51 -1.21 4.97 12.88
CA SER A 51 -2.61 5.30 12.67
C SER A 51 -2.99 5.10 11.20
N LYS A 52 -4.29 4.96 10.93
CA LYS A 52 -4.84 4.91 9.58
C LYS A 52 -4.32 6.08 8.71
N SER A 53 -4.34 7.30 9.26
CA SER A 53 -3.87 8.51 8.58
C SER A 53 -2.37 8.46 8.24
N GLN A 54 -1.53 7.93 9.13
CA GLN A 54 -0.10 7.78 8.86
C GLN A 54 0.17 6.78 7.72
N ILE A 55 -0.66 5.74 7.61
CA ILE A 55 -0.53 4.76 6.52
C ILE A 55 -0.95 5.41 5.20
N SER A 56 -2.06 6.15 5.16
CA SER A 56 -2.49 6.88 3.95
C SER A 56 -1.44 7.89 3.47
N GLU A 57 -0.80 8.61 4.40
CA GLU A 57 0.31 9.51 4.07
C GLU A 57 1.51 8.77 3.46
N ILE A 58 1.89 7.61 4.03
CA ILE A 58 2.94 6.76 3.46
C ILE A 58 2.60 6.31 2.04
N VAL A 59 1.34 5.90 1.79
CA VAL A 59 0.89 5.52 0.45
C VAL A 59 1.07 6.68 -0.51
N LYS A 60 0.57 7.87 -0.14
CA LYS A 60 0.71 9.08 -0.95
C LYS A 60 2.17 9.39 -1.25
N GLU A 61 3.03 9.44 -0.23
CA GLU A 61 4.47 9.70 -0.41
C GLU A 61 5.13 8.73 -1.39
N VAL A 62 4.80 7.43 -1.31
CA VAL A 62 5.36 6.41 -2.19
C VAL A 62 4.92 6.67 -3.64
N PHE A 63 3.63 6.88 -3.88
CA PHE A 63 3.13 7.11 -5.23
C PHE A 63 3.64 8.44 -5.82
N VAL A 64 3.74 9.49 -5.01
CA VAL A 64 4.37 10.75 -5.42
C VAL A 64 5.84 10.54 -5.80
N TYR A 65 6.57 9.69 -5.07
CA TYR A 65 7.97 9.39 -5.40
C TYR A 65 8.12 8.64 -6.73
N PHE A 66 7.25 7.66 -7.01
CA PHE A 66 7.37 6.83 -8.23
C PHE A 66 6.73 7.47 -9.47
N PHE A 67 5.67 8.27 -9.32
CA PHE A 67 4.88 8.79 -10.46
C PHE A 67 4.74 10.32 -10.51
N SER A 68 5.14 11.07 -9.47
CA SER A 68 4.89 12.52 -9.26
C SER A 68 3.54 12.85 -8.58
N GLU A 69 3.39 14.09 -8.08
CA GLU A 69 2.29 14.51 -7.19
C GLU A 69 0.86 14.29 -7.73
N ASP A 70 0.66 14.29 -9.05
CA ASP A 70 -0.67 14.28 -9.67
C ASP A 70 -1.24 12.88 -9.95
N TYR A 71 -0.50 11.81 -9.64
CA TYR A 71 -0.87 10.45 -10.06
C TYR A 71 -1.67 9.64 -9.05
N ILE A 72 -1.82 10.12 -7.82
CA ILE A 72 -2.69 9.51 -6.82
C ILE A 72 -3.55 10.58 -6.16
N SER A 73 -4.85 10.32 -6.07
CA SER A 73 -5.76 11.19 -5.30
C SER A 73 -5.67 10.93 -3.80
N ASP A 74 -6.05 11.93 -3.00
CA ASP A 74 -6.18 11.76 -1.55
C ASP A 74 -7.15 10.61 -1.22
N GLU A 75 -8.26 10.49 -1.95
CA GLU A 75 -9.25 9.42 -1.78
C GLU A 75 -8.65 8.02 -2.03
N GLU A 76 -7.85 7.83 -3.08
CA GLU A 76 -7.18 6.56 -3.37
C GLU A 76 -6.15 6.22 -2.29
N SER A 77 -5.36 7.20 -1.85
CA SER A 77 -4.38 7.02 -0.77
C SER A 77 -5.04 6.67 0.57
N GLU A 78 -6.19 7.29 0.86
CA GLU A 78 -7.00 6.98 2.02
C GLU A 78 -7.51 5.54 1.95
N LYS A 79 -8.15 5.16 0.84
CA LYS A 79 -8.70 3.82 0.61
C LYS A 79 -7.65 2.72 0.78
N ILE A 80 -6.48 2.86 0.15
CA ILE A 80 -5.37 1.90 0.31
C ILE A 80 -4.92 1.86 1.78
N GLY A 81 -4.76 3.02 2.41
CA GLY A 81 -4.36 3.10 3.82
C GLY A 81 -5.36 2.47 4.78
N GLU A 82 -6.66 2.57 4.52
CA GLU A 82 -7.70 1.92 5.33
C GLU A 82 -7.61 0.40 5.27
N GLU A 83 -7.44 -0.17 4.07
CA GLU A 83 -7.33 -1.61 3.87
C GLU A 83 -6.05 -2.17 4.52
N ILE A 84 -4.92 -1.45 4.38
CA ILE A 84 -3.66 -1.81 5.05
C ILE A 84 -3.80 -1.72 6.58
N TYR A 85 -4.51 -0.72 7.09
CA TYR A 85 -4.75 -0.61 8.53
C TYR A 85 -5.53 -1.82 9.05
N LYS A 86 -6.56 -2.29 8.33
CA LYS A 86 -7.35 -3.48 8.69
C LYS A 86 -6.45 -4.71 8.82
N ILE A 87 -5.61 -5.01 7.84
CA ILE A 87 -4.74 -6.20 7.89
C ILE A 87 -3.69 -6.15 9.02
N LEU A 88 -3.33 -4.95 9.50
CA LEU A 88 -2.41 -4.77 10.64
C LEU A 88 -3.11 -4.91 12.00
N THR A 89 -4.44 -4.71 12.07
CA THR A 89 -5.18 -4.74 13.34
C THR A 89 -5.81 -6.10 13.66
N PHE A 90 -6.13 -6.90 12.64
CA PHE A 90 -6.74 -8.22 12.78
C PHE A 90 -5.67 -9.33 12.84
#